data_AF-A0A563EK55-F1
#
_entry.id   AF-A0A563EK55-F1
#
_cell.length_a   1.000
_cell.length_b   1.000
_cell.length_c   1.000
_cell.angle_alpha   90.00
_cell.angle_beta   90.00
_cell.angle_gamma   90.00
#
_symmetry.space_group_name_H-M   'P 1'
#
loop_
_entity.id
_entity.type
_entity.pdbx_description
1 polymer ?
#
loop_
_entity_poly.entity_id
_entity_poly.type
_entity_poly.pdbx_seq_one_letter_code
_entity_poly.pdbx_strand_id
1 'polypeptide(L)'
;MTKPFFADLVEFITGGPLVAMVVEGTRAIPAFRQLAGGTDPVEKATPGTIRGDFGLEVQFNLVHGSDSPESAEREIKLWFPNL
;
A
#
# COMPACT_ATOMS: atom_id res chain seq x y z
N MET A 1 -4.92 -4.57 22.68
CA MET A 1 -5.79 -3.43 22.35
C MET A 1 -6.05 -3.48 20.85
N THR A 2 -7.30 -3.65 20.43
CA THR A 2 -7.72 -3.56 19.03
C THR A 2 -7.62 -2.11 18.58
N LYS A 3 -7.00 -1.87 17.42
CA LYS A 3 -6.97 -0.55 16.78
C LYS A 3 -8.42 -0.17 16.45
N PRO A 4 -8.96 1.00 16.88
CA PRO A 4 -10.37 1.34 16.68
C PRO A 4 -10.81 1.30 15.22
N PHE A 5 -9.90 1.63 14.29
CA PHE A 5 -10.12 1.66 12.84
C PHE A 5 -10.00 0.29 12.15
N PHE A 6 -9.74 -0.80 12.89
CA PHE A 6 -9.44 -2.09 12.27
C PHE A 6 -10.65 -2.69 11.54
N ALA A 7 -11.86 -2.53 12.09
CA ALA A 7 -13.07 -3.03 11.45
C ALA A 7 -13.31 -2.35 10.10
N ASP A 8 -13.28 -1.02 10.08
CA ASP A 8 -13.47 -0.21 8.87
C ASP A 8 -12.41 -0.50 7.81
N LEU A 9 -11.16 -0.76 8.23
CA LEU A 9 -10.09 -1.15 7.32
C LEU A 9 -10.36 -2.50 6.64
N VAL A 10 -10.87 -3.48 7.41
CA VAL A 10 -11.21 -4.80 6.88
C VAL A 10 -12.39 -4.70 5.91
N GLU A 11 -13.43 -3.94 6.26
CA GLU A 11 -14.57 -3.69 5.38
C GLU A 11 -14.11 -3.02 4.07
N PHE A 12 -13.25 -2.00 4.16
CA PHE A 12 -12.71 -1.31 2.99
C PHE A 12 -11.93 -2.25 2.06
N ILE A 13 -10.94 -3.00 2.58
CA ILE A 13 -10.06 -3.83 1.73
C ILE A 13 -10.79 -5.05 1.15
N THR A 14 -11.90 -5.48 1.76
CA THR A 14 -12.72 -6.61 1.29
C THR A 14 -13.98 -6.19 0.53
N GLY A 15 -14.28 -4.89 0.47
CA GLY A 15 -15.50 -4.35 -0.15
C GLY A 15 -15.52 -4.34 -1.67
N GLY A 16 -14.41 -4.65 -2.33
CA GLY A 16 -14.32 -4.66 -3.79
C GLY A 16 -13.13 -5.46 -4.32
N PRO A 17 -13.06 -5.67 -5.64
CA PRO A 17 -11.90 -6.32 -6.26
C PRO A 17 -10.65 -5.45 -6.12
N LEU A 18 -9.49 -6.10 -6.01
CA LEU A 18 -8.19 -5.45 -5.99
C LEU A 18 -7.21 -6.16 -6.91
N VAL A 19 -6.09 -5.49 -7.18
CA VAL A 19 -4.96 -6.08 -7.91
C VAL A 19 -3.83 -6.31 -6.90
N ALA A 20 -3.43 -7.58 -6.73
CA ALA A 20 -2.22 -7.95 -6.02
C ALA A 20 -1.09 -8.17 -7.03
N MET A 21 0.12 -7.72 -6.72
CA MET A 21 1.30 -7.89 -7.57
C MET A 21 2.57 -8.09 -6.75
N VAL A 22 3.52 -8.83 -7.32
CA VAL A 22 4.91 -8.92 -6.82
C VAL A 22 5.78 -8.14 -7.80
N VAL A 23 6.42 -7.07 -7.30
CA VAL A 23 7.28 -6.19 -8.11
C VAL A 23 8.73 -6.47 -7.77
N GLU A 24 9.53 -6.82 -8.78
CA GLU A 24 10.95 -7.09 -8.65
C GLU A 24 11.79 -5.96 -9.27
N GLY A 25 12.96 -5.70 -8.69
CA GLY A 25 13.93 -4.77 -9.23
C GLY A 25 14.95 -4.30 -8.21
N THR A 26 15.97 -3.59 -8.67
CA THR A 26 16.96 -2.96 -7.79
C THR A 26 16.26 -1.99 -6.84
N ARG A 27 16.39 -2.23 -5.53
CA ARG A 27 15.78 -1.40 -4.48
C ARG A 27 14.25 -1.30 -4.63
N ALA A 28 13.58 -2.38 -5.04
CA ALA A 28 12.14 -2.40 -5.34
C ALA A 28 11.25 -1.80 -4.24
N ILE A 29 11.50 -2.14 -2.96
CA ILE A 29 10.71 -1.64 -1.83
C ILE A 29 10.77 -0.10 -1.72
N PRO A 30 11.93 0.54 -1.51
CA PRO A 30 11.97 2.00 -1.44
C PRO A 30 11.60 2.67 -2.77
N ALA A 31 11.87 2.05 -3.93
CA ALA A 31 11.46 2.59 -5.23
C ALA A 31 9.93 2.64 -5.37
N PHE A 32 9.23 1.56 -5.03
CA PHE A 32 7.76 1.54 -5.05
C PHE A 32 7.19 2.52 -4.04
N ARG A 33 7.75 2.61 -2.83
CA ARG A 33 7.30 3.59 -1.82
C ARG A 33 7.48 5.03 -2.29
N GLN A 34 8.55 5.32 -3.04
CA GLN A 34 8.76 6.63 -3.66
C GLN A 34 7.70 6.91 -4.72
N LEU A 35 7.38 5.94 -5.59
CA LEU A 35 6.33 6.07 -6.60
C LEU A 35 4.93 6.23 -5.99
N ALA A 36 4.64 5.49 -4.91
CA ALA A 36 3.35 5.55 -4.23
C ALA A 36 3.10 6.91 -3.57
N GLY A 37 4.13 7.52 -2.96
CA GLY A 37 4.01 8.75 -2.19
C GLY A 37 3.61 8.53 -0.73
N GLY A 38 3.65 9.59 0.08
CA GLY A 38 3.30 9.56 1.50
C GLY A 38 1.86 9.10 1.75
N THR A 39 1.60 8.53 2.94
CA THR A 39 0.29 7.93 3.27
C THR A 39 -0.87 8.92 3.24
N ASP A 40 -0.61 10.19 3.56
CA ASP A 40 -1.57 11.29 3.42
C ASP A 40 -1.38 11.93 2.04
N PRO A 41 -2.35 11.79 1.13
CA PRO A 41 -2.22 12.28 -0.24
C PRO A 41 -2.00 13.79 -0.34
N VAL A 42 -2.61 14.58 0.54
CA VAL A 42 -2.60 16.05 0.45
C VAL A 42 -1.41 16.64 1.19
N GLU A 43 -1.16 16.16 2.42
CA GLU A 43 -0.14 16.77 3.29
C GLU A 43 1.26 16.15 3.12
N LYS A 44 1.35 14.89 2.66
CA LYS A 44 2.61 14.11 2.72
C LYS A 44 3.06 13.51 1.39
N ALA A 45 2.18 13.37 0.41
CA ALA A 45 2.57 12.89 -0.90
C ALA A 45 3.10 14.04 -1.77
N THR A 46 4.16 13.78 -2.52
CA THR A 46 4.73 14.75 -3.44
C THR A 46 3.95 14.72 -4.76
N PRO A 47 3.65 15.85 -5.40
CA PRO A 47 3.09 15.87 -6.77
C PRO A 47 3.94 15.02 -7.73
N GLY A 48 3.30 14.26 -8.61
CA GLY A 48 3.92 13.27 -9.49
C GLY A 48 3.98 11.85 -8.91
N THR A 49 3.59 11.65 -7.64
CA THR A 49 3.41 10.31 -7.06
C THR A 49 1.96 9.84 -7.22
N ILE A 50 1.74 8.53 -7.15
CA ILE A 50 0.39 7.95 -7.33
C ILE A 50 -0.61 8.59 -6.36
N ARG A 51 -0.26 8.71 -5.08
CA ARG A 51 -1.12 9.35 -4.08
C ARG A 51 -1.22 10.86 -4.28
N GLY A 52 -0.13 11.53 -4.61
CA GLY A 52 -0.13 12.98 -4.79
C GLY A 52 -0.99 13.44 -5.97
N ASP A 53 -1.06 12.64 -7.04
CA ASP A 53 -1.80 13.01 -8.25
C ASP A 53 -3.26 12.57 -8.23
N PHE A 54 -3.59 11.48 -7.52
CA PHE A 54 -4.89 10.83 -7.63
C PHE A 54 -5.64 10.63 -6.29
N GLY A 55 -4.96 10.79 -5.15
CA GLY A 55 -5.56 10.60 -3.83
C GLY A 55 -6.03 11.92 -3.20
N LEU A 56 -7.09 11.84 -2.39
CA LEU A 56 -7.61 12.99 -1.63
C LEU A 56 -7.73 12.69 -0.13
N GLU A 57 -7.84 11.43 0.26
CA GLU A 57 -8.13 11.01 1.63
C GLU A 57 -7.16 9.91 2.07
N VAL A 58 -6.80 9.89 3.37
CA VAL A 58 -5.87 8.89 3.94
C VAL A 58 -6.41 7.47 3.78
N GLN A 59 -7.72 7.28 3.97
CA GLN A 59 -8.37 5.95 3.86
C GLN A 59 -8.45 5.46 2.41
N PHE A 60 -8.60 6.36 1.45
CA PHE A 60 -8.72 6.07 0.02
C PHE A 60 -7.43 6.43 -0.76
N ASN A 61 -6.27 6.03 -0.23
CA ASN A 61 -4.96 6.39 -0.80
C ASN A 61 -4.46 5.44 -1.89
N LEU A 62 -5.37 4.69 -2.53
CA LEU A 62 -5.24 3.96 -3.79
C LEU A 62 -4.34 2.71 -3.79
N VAL A 63 -3.13 2.79 -3.25
CA VAL A 63 -2.10 1.75 -3.37
C VAL A 63 -1.50 1.38 -2.01
N HIS A 64 -1.11 0.12 -1.84
CA HIS A 64 -0.34 -0.38 -0.71
C HIS A 64 1.01 -0.91 -1.19
N GLY A 65 2.04 -0.78 -0.36
CA GLY A 65 3.36 -1.36 -0.61
C GLY A 65 4.07 -1.66 0.70
N SER A 66 4.75 -2.79 0.75
CA SER A 66 5.51 -3.24 1.92
C SER A 66 6.55 -2.20 2.36
N ASP A 67 6.84 -2.13 3.66
CA ASP A 67 7.74 -1.14 4.24
C ASP A 67 9.16 -1.66 4.52
N SER A 68 9.33 -2.98 4.58
CA SER A 68 10.60 -3.64 4.81
C SER A 68 10.69 -4.98 4.07
N PRO A 69 11.89 -5.56 3.93
CA PRO A 69 12.06 -6.92 3.39
C PRO A 69 11.23 -7.97 4.14
N GLU A 70 11.15 -7.87 5.47
CA GLU A 70 10.39 -8.80 6.31
C GLU A 70 8.87 -8.66 6.08
N SER A 71 8.40 -7.42 5.88
CA SER A 71 7.00 -7.19 5.52
C SER A 71 6.68 -7.70 4.12
N ALA A 72 7.58 -7.49 3.16
CA ALA A 72 7.44 -7.97 1.80
C ALA A 72 7.38 -9.51 1.76
N GLU A 73 8.29 -10.20 2.43
CA GLU A 73 8.29 -11.67 2.48
C GLU A 73 6.97 -12.22 3.06
N ARG A 74 6.49 -11.63 4.16
CA ARG A 74 5.23 -12.03 4.79
C ARG A 74 4.02 -11.79 3.87
N GLU A 75 3.96 -10.61 3.24
CA GLU A 75 2.87 -10.24 2.34
C GLU A 75 2.85 -11.09 1.07
N ILE A 76 4.01 -11.36 0.46
CA ILE A 76 4.12 -12.23 -0.71
C ILE A 76 3.57 -13.63 -0.40
N LYS A 77 3.99 -14.24 0.72
CA LYS A 77 3.48 -15.56 1.13
C LYS A 77 1.98 -15.56 1.44
N LEU A 78 1.44 -14.44 1.91
CA LEU A 78 0.00 -14.30 2.19
C LEU A 78 -0.83 -14.27 0.90
N TRP A 79 -0.41 -13.48 -0.10
CA TRP A 79 -1.15 -13.29 -1.35
C TRP A 79 -0.85 -14.34 -2.42
N PHE A 80 0.37 -14.88 -2.42
CA PHE A 80 0.90 -15.83 -3.41
C PHE A 80 1.59 -17.02 -2.71
N PRO A 81 0.85 -17.91 -2.03
CA PRO A 81 1.42 -18.96 -1.19
C PRO A 81 2.23 -20.04 -1.94
N ASN A 82 2.15 -20.07 -3.27
CA ASN A 82 2.85 -21.02 -4.14
C ASN A 82 4.01 -20.38 -4.92
N LEU A 83 4.31 -19.11 -4.66
CA LEU A 83 5.49 -18.42 -5.21
C LEU A 83 6.67 -18.57 -4.24
#